data_AF-A0A7S4IA21-F1
#
_entry.id   AF-A0A7S4IA21-F1
#
_cell.length_a   1.000
_cell.length_b   1.000
_cell.length_c   1.000
_cell.angle_alpha   90.00
_cell.angle_beta   90.00
_cell.angle_gamma   90.00
#
_symmetry.space_group_name_H-M   'P 1'
#
loop_
_entity.id
_entity.type
_entity.pdbx_description
1 polymer ?
#
loop_
_entity_poly.entity_id
_entity_poly.type
_entity_poly.pdbx_seq_one_letter_code
_entity_poly.pdbx_strand_id
1 'polypeptide(L)'
;CGGSCGSCGSGESCSNNGVCQCVPNCAGKACGSDGCGGSCGSCSGQNVCSNTGVCECSPNCNGKNCGTDGCGGSCGSCTSGNSCSNNGVCECVPNCTGKECGSDGCGGSC
;
A
#
# COMPACT_ATOMS: atom_id res chain seq x y z
N CYS A 1 -41.30 -30.29 -24.66
CA CYS A 1 -40.51 -29.50 -23.69
C CYS A 1 -40.40 -28.07 -24.21
N GLY A 2 -41.29 -27.19 -23.75
CA GLY A 2 -41.44 -25.82 -24.25
C GLY A 2 -41.60 -24.83 -23.09
N GLY A 3 -40.69 -24.89 -22.12
CA GLY A 3 -40.62 -23.92 -21.04
C GLY A 3 -39.54 -22.89 -21.36
N SER A 4 -39.91 -21.63 -21.43
CA SER A 4 -38.95 -20.51 -21.43
C SER A 4 -38.07 -20.66 -20.20
N CYS A 5 -36.77 -20.92 -20.38
CA CYS A 5 -35.80 -20.85 -19.30
C CYS A 5 -35.97 -19.47 -18.66
N GLY A 6 -36.26 -19.42 -17.36
CA GLY A 6 -36.44 -18.16 -16.63
C GLY A 6 -35.28 -17.21 -16.92
N SER A 7 -35.54 -15.91 -16.88
CA SER A 7 -34.47 -14.91 -17.01
C SER A 7 -33.48 -15.11 -15.86
N CYS A 8 -32.18 -15.20 -16.17
CA CYS A 8 -31.15 -15.25 -15.14
C CYS A 8 -31.16 -13.96 -14.30
N GLY A 9 -30.72 -14.05 -13.05
CA GLY A 9 -30.63 -12.90 -12.16
C GLY A 9 -29.63 -11.85 -12.64
N SER A 10 -29.68 -10.67 -12.05
CA SER A 10 -28.69 -9.62 -12.33
C SER A 10 -27.28 -10.12 -12.06
N GLY A 11 -26.39 -10.05 -13.06
CA GLY A 11 -25.01 -10.53 -12.95
C GLY A 11 -24.78 -11.98 -13.37
N GLU A 12 -25.80 -12.65 -13.91
CA GLU A 12 -25.71 -14.03 -14.41
C GLU A 12 -26.03 -14.11 -15.91
N SER A 13 -25.40 -15.06 -16.60
CA SER A 13 -25.65 -15.37 -18.01
C SER A 13 -26.09 -16.82 -18.18
N CYS A 14 -27.01 -17.06 -19.10
CA CYS A 14 -27.46 -18.41 -19.42
C CYS A 14 -26.39 -19.13 -20.25
N SER A 15 -25.91 -20.27 -19.75
CA SER A 15 -24.98 -21.14 -20.48
C SER A 15 -25.71 -21.99 -21.53
N ASN A 16 -24.96 -22.60 -22.45
CA ASN A 16 -25.51 -23.52 -23.46
C ASN A 16 -26.25 -24.74 -22.87
N ASN A 17 -26.03 -25.04 -21.60
CA ASN A 17 -26.69 -26.13 -20.87
C ASN A 17 -27.99 -25.68 -20.18
N GLY A 18 -28.42 -24.43 -20.36
CA GLY A 18 -29.62 -23.88 -19.73
C GLY A 18 -29.43 -23.55 -18.24
N VAL A 19 -28.18 -23.44 -17.77
CA VAL A 19 -27.84 -23.11 -16.38
C VAL A 19 -27.36 -21.66 -16.31
N CYS A 20 -27.89 -20.88 -15.37
CA CYS A 20 -27.39 -19.54 -15.08
C CYS A 20 -26.01 -19.63 -14.41
N GLN A 21 -25.03 -18.94 -15.00
CA GLN A 21 -23.66 -18.87 -14.52
C GLN A 21 -23.34 -17.43 -14.16
N CYS A 22 -22.67 -17.24 -13.03
CA CYS A 22 -22.22 -15.91 -12.60
C CYS A 22 -21.25 -15.34 -13.63
N VAL A 23 -21.43 -14.05 -13.98
CA VAL A 23 -20.57 -13.32 -14.91
C VAL A 23 -19.61 -12.44 -14.10
N PRO A 24 -18.31 -12.76 -14.09
CA PRO A 24 -17.30 -11.94 -13.41
C PRO A 24 -17.36 -10.48 -13.87
N ASN A 25 -17.39 -9.54 -12.92
CA ASN A 25 -17.36 -8.11 -13.23
C ASN A 25 -16.10 -7.44 -12.68
N CYS A 26 -15.20 -7.13 -13.60
CA CYS A 26 -13.92 -6.47 -13.34
C CYS A 26 -13.78 -5.10 -14.02
N ALA A 27 -14.89 -4.55 -14.53
CA ALA A 27 -14.85 -3.23 -15.17
C ALA A 27 -14.32 -2.18 -14.17
N GLY A 28 -13.21 -1.53 -14.52
CA GLY A 28 -12.56 -0.52 -13.69
C GLY A 28 -11.77 -1.06 -12.49
N LYS A 29 -11.64 -2.38 -12.32
CA LYS A 29 -10.87 -3.01 -11.24
C LYS A 29 -9.58 -3.63 -11.78
N ALA A 30 -8.48 -3.43 -11.07
CA ALA A 30 -7.20 -4.10 -11.28
C ALA A 30 -6.98 -5.27 -10.30
N CYS A 31 -7.73 -5.30 -9.19
CA CYS A 31 -7.62 -6.31 -8.13
C CYS A 31 -8.95 -6.48 -7.39
N GLY A 32 -9.01 -7.50 -6.53
CA GLY A 32 -10.17 -7.74 -5.66
C GLY A 32 -11.24 -8.62 -6.32
N SER A 33 -12.34 -8.87 -5.61
CA SER A 33 -13.34 -9.84 -6.06
C SER A 33 -14.03 -9.43 -7.37
N ASP A 34 -14.26 -10.43 -8.21
CA ASP A 34 -15.05 -10.35 -9.44
C ASP A 34 -16.56 -10.50 -9.23
N GLY A 35 -17.02 -10.72 -7.99
CA GLY A 35 -18.43 -10.94 -7.66
C GLY A 35 -18.93 -12.39 -7.86
N CYS A 36 -18.09 -13.28 -8.39
CA CYS A 36 -18.42 -14.67 -8.72
C CYS A 36 -17.56 -15.69 -7.97
N GLY A 37 -16.86 -15.26 -6.92
CA GLY A 37 -15.93 -16.09 -6.15
C GLY A 37 -14.51 -16.14 -6.72
N GLY A 38 -14.25 -15.43 -7.81
CA GLY A 38 -12.92 -15.20 -8.37
C GLY A 38 -12.35 -13.82 -8.01
N SER A 39 -11.28 -13.45 -8.71
CA SER A 39 -10.58 -12.17 -8.54
C SER A 39 -10.31 -11.51 -9.89
N CYS A 40 -10.44 -10.19 -9.94
CA CYS A 40 -10.14 -9.34 -11.09
C CYS A 40 -8.65 -9.15 -11.36
N GLY A 41 -7.79 -9.61 -10.43
CA GLY A 41 -6.35 -9.53 -10.54
C GLY A 41 -5.69 -9.51 -9.17
N SER A 42 -4.43 -9.09 -9.14
CA SER A 42 -3.64 -8.96 -7.91
C SER A 42 -2.70 -7.77 -8.03
N CYS A 43 -2.40 -7.14 -6.90
CA CYS A 43 -1.43 -6.05 -6.83
C CYS A 43 -0.02 -6.61 -6.67
N SER A 44 0.95 -5.97 -7.33
CA SER A 44 2.37 -6.33 -7.25
C SER A 44 3.13 -5.45 -6.26
N GLY A 45 4.20 -6.01 -5.68
CA GLY A 45 5.10 -5.27 -4.79
C GLY A 45 4.41 -4.86 -3.49
N GLN A 46 4.55 -3.59 -3.13
CA GLN A 46 4.01 -2.98 -1.91
C GLN A 46 2.60 -2.37 -2.10
N ASN A 47 2.00 -2.56 -3.28
CA ASN A 47 0.66 -2.08 -3.53
C ASN A 47 -0.38 -3.02 -2.91
N VAL A 48 -1.40 -2.43 -2.30
CA VAL A 48 -2.55 -3.12 -1.72
C VAL A 48 -3.80 -2.83 -2.52
N CYS A 49 -4.73 -3.78 -2.51
CA CYS A 49 -6.00 -3.59 -3.18
C CYS A 49 -6.90 -2.68 -2.35
N SER A 50 -7.25 -1.51 -2.88
CA SER A 50 -8.22 -0.61 -2.28
C SER A 50 -9.64 -1.18 -2.38
N ASN A 51 -10.58 -0.59 -1.62
CA ASN A 51 -11.99 -1.00 -1.66
C ASN A 51 -12.65 -0.76 -3.03
N THR A 52 -12.08 0.10 -3.87
CA THR A 52 -12.56 0.35 -5.24
C THR A 52 -11.98 -0.63 -6.26
N GLY A 53 -11.13 -1.56 -5.83
CA GLY A 53 -10.49 -2.56 -6.69
C GLY A 53 -9.30 -2.00 -7.47
N VAL A 54 -8.73 -0.87 -7.04
CA VAL A 54 -7.51 -0.28 -7.62
C VAL A 54 -6.32 -0.59 -6.73
N CYS A 55 -5.17 -0.90 -7.34
CA CYS A 55 -3.93 -1.11 -6.62
C CYS A 55 -3.34 0.24 -6.20
N GLU A 56 -3.23 0.46 -4.90
CA GLU A 56 -2.69 1.67 -4.30
C GLU A 56 -1.47 1.34 -3.46
N CYS A 57 -0.46 2.20 -3.46
CA CYS A 57 0.74 1.95 -2.68
C CYS A 57 0.43 2.06 -1.19
N SER A 58 0.83 1.07 -0.39
CA SER A 58 0.69 1.08 1.07
C SER A 58 1.98 1.58 1.71
N PRO A 59 2.00 2.80 2.29
CA PRO A 59 3.18 3.33 2.97
C PRO A 59 3.67 2.37 4.06
N ASN A 60 4.98 2.13 4.14
CA ASN A 60 5.57 1.31 5.20
C ASN A 60 6.56 2.10 6.03
N CYS A 61 6.12 2.43 7.25
CA CYS A 61 6.91 3.15 8.24
C CYS A 61 7.15 2.34 9.51
N ASN A 62 6.99 1.02 9.44
CA ASN A 62 7.19 0.19 10.61
C ASN A 62 8.64 0.31 11.12
N GLY A 63 8.81 0.73 12.38
CA GLY A 63 10.12 0.97 12.99
C GLY A 63 10.87 2.21 12.52
N LYS A 64 10.27 3.06 11.67
CA LYS A 64 10.88 4.30 11.17
C LYS A 64 10.17 5.53 11.75
N ASN A 65 10.93 6.57 12.08
CA ASN A 65 10.40 7.91 12.41
C ASN A 65 10.86 9.00 11.43
N CYS A 66 11.64 8.63 10.41
CA CYS A 66 12.05 9.50 9.32
C CYS A 66 12.37 8.69 8.06
N GLY A 67 12.56 9.38 6.93
CA GLY A 67 12.93 8.78 5.66
C GLY A 67 11.73 8.29 4.84
N THR A 68 11.99 7.71 3.68
CA THR A 68 10.94 7.36 2.70
C THR A 68 10.01 6.27 3.21
N ASP A 69 8.72 6.39 2.90
CA ASP A 69 7.69 5.38 3.19
C ASP A 69 7.57 4.29 2.11
N GLY A 70 8.37 4.38 1.05
CA GLY A 70 8.34 3.47 -0.11
C GLY A 70 7.33 3.88 -1.20
N CYS A 71 6.39 4.77 -0.90
CA CYS A 71 5.30 5.18 -1.78
C CYS A 71 5.43 6.61 -2.31
N GLY A 72 6.63 7.20 -2.21
CA GLY A 72 6.89 8.59 -2.60
C GLY A 72 6.60 9.61 -1.49
N GLY A 73 6.15 9.16 -0.32
CA GLY A 73 6.01 9.97 0.89
C GLY A 73 7.16 9.76 1.87
N SER A 74 6.96 10.23 3.11
CA SER A 74 7.93 10.14 4.20
C SER A 74 7.27 9.65 5.49
N CYS A 75 7.99 8.82 6.24
CA CYS A 75 7.60 8.31 7.55
C CYS A 75 7.71 9.32 8.70
N GLY A 76 8.24 10.50 8.41
CA GLY A 76 8.38 11.59 9.35
C GLY A 76 9.53 12.52 8.98
N SER A 77 10.01 13.28 9.95
CA SER A 77 11.15 14.19 9.80
C SER A 77 11.86 14.32 11.14
N CYS A 78 13.18 14.47 11.08
CA CYS A 78 13.97 14.65 12.29
C CYS A 78 13.92 16.09 12.79
N THR A 79 13.97 16.25 14.10
CA THR A 79 14.13 17.55 14.74
C THR A 79 15.49 18.15 14.42
N SER A 80 15.62 19.47 14.52
CA SER A 80 16.89 20.16 14.31
C SER A 80 18.02 19.56 15.18
N GLY A 81 19.18 19.33 14.57
CA GLY A 81 20.31 18.66 15.23
C GLY A 81 20.36 17.14 15.05
N ASN A 82 19.30 16.54 14.51
CA ASN A 82 19.26 15.12 14.18
C ASN A 82 19.26 14.90 12.67
N SER A 83 19.82 13.78 12.22
CA SER A 83 19.74 13.32 10.84
C SER A 83 19.10 11.95 10.77
N CYS A 84 18.45 11.68 9.64
CA CYS A 84 17.83 10.38 9.42
C CYS A 84 18.88 9.35 9.04
N SER A 85 19.05 8.30 9.85
CA SER A 85 19.94 7.20 9.51
C SER A 85 19.35 6.29 8.45
N ASN A 86 20.16 5.40 7.87
CA ASN A 86 19.70 4.44 6.86
C ASN A 86 18.62 3.49 7.38
N ASN A 87 18.52 3.32 8.71
CA ASN A 87 17.48 2.52 9.35
C ASN A 87 16.15 3.28 9.49
N GLY A 88 16.07 4.53 9.04
CA GLY A 88 14.89 5.38 9.19
C GLY A 88 14.68 5.88 10.61
N VAL A 89 15.76 5.95 11.40
CA VAL A 89 15.74 6.45 12.78
C VAL A 89 16.48 7.79 12.86
N CYS A 90 15.88 8.76 13.54
CA CYS A 90 16.53 10.04 13.81
C CYS A 90 17.65 9.90 14.84
N GLU A 91 18.87 10.15 14.43
CA GLU A 91 20.08 10.08 15.24
C GLU A 91 20.67 11.49 15.41
N CYS A 92 21.18 11.79 16.60
CA CYS A 92 21.78 13.09 16.88
C CYS A 92 23.08 13.24 16.08
N VAL A 93 23.30 14.40 15.48
CA VAL A 93 24.53 14.71 14.75
C VAL A 93 25.42 15.59 15.64
N PRO A 94 26.56 15.06 16.11
CA PRO A 94 27.53 15.84 16.89
C PRO A 94 27.94 17.11 16.13
N ASN A 95 27.90 18.26 16.80
CA ASN A 95 28.32 19.53 16.23
C ASN A 95 29.49 20.14 17.02
N CYS A 96 30.68 20.00 16.45
CA CYS A 96 31.93 20.59 16.94
C CYS A 96 32.43 21.76 16.08
N THR A 97 31.59 22.31 15.21
CA THR A 97 32.00 23.39 14.30
C THR A 97 32.50 24.59 15.10
N GLY A 98 33.78 24.93 14.94
CA GLY A 98 34.42 26.06 15.62
C GLY A 98 34.73 25.83 17.10
N LYS A 99 34.69 24.59 17.59
CA LYS A 99 35.07 24.24 18.98
C LYS A 99 36.35 23.41 19.01
N GLU A 100 37.26 23.76 19.92
CA GLU A 100 38.46 22.97 20.23
C GLU A 100 38.22 21.95 21.36
N CYS A 101 37.28 22.22 22.27
CA CYS A 101 36.80 21.28 23.29
C CYS A 101 35.38 21.66 23.77
N GLY A 102 34.66 20.72 24.38
CA GLY A 102 33.35 20.94 25.02
C GLY A 102 32.27 19.94 24.56
N SER A 103 31.00 20.19 24.88
CA SER A 103 29.92 19.27 24.46
C SER A 103 29.62 19.37 22.95
N ASP A 104 29.32 18.22 22.35
CA ASP A 104 28.93 18.09 20.94
C ASP A 104 27.42 18.26 20.69
N GLY A 105 26.64 18.43 21.76
CA GLY A 105 25.17 18.54 21.70
C GLY A 105 24.43 17.20 21.68
N CYS A 106 25.14 16.08 21.65
CA CYS A 106 24.61 14.72 21.57
C CYS A 106 25.01 13.84 22.77
N GLY A 107 25.56 14.45 23.82
CA GLY A 107 26.03 13.75 25.01
C GLY A 107 27.48 13.28 24.91
N GLY A 108 28.15 13.54 23.79
CA GLY A 108 29.59 13.39 23.62
C GLY A 108 30.34 14.70 23.82
N SER A 109 31.63 14.67 23.51
CA SER A 109 32.51 15.83 23.56
C SER A 109 33.28 16.03 22.27
N CYS A 110 33.42 17.29 21.90
CA CYS A 110 34.55 17.83 21.18
C CYS A 110 35.74 17.90 22.17
#